data_AF-A0A258SMK9-F1
#
_entry.id   AF-A0A258SMK9-F1
#
_cell.length_a   1.000
_cell.length_b   1.000
_cell.length_c   1.000
_cell.angle_alpha   90.00
_cell.angle_beta   90.00
_cell.angle_gamma   90.00
#
_symmetry.space_group_name_H-M   'P 1'
#
loop_
_entity.id
_entity.type
_entity.pdbx_description
1 polymer ?
#
loop_
_entity_poly.entity_id
_entity_poly.type
_entity_poly.pdbx_seq_one_letter_code
_entity_poly.pdbx_strand_id
1 'polypeptide(L)' 'MSARPAASLFSARILVLVMMAVSLVSAAPAQSQTTRITRVVSPGGIEAWLVRDTTLPLLAMEF' A
#
# COMPACT_ATOMS: atom_id res chain seq x y z
N MET A 1 11.86 -46.10 -23.27
CA MET A 1 10.52 -45.52 -23.46
C MET A 1 10.16 -44.78 -22.18
N SER A 2 10.57 -43.52 -22.07
CA SER A 2 10.57 -42.73 -20.83
C SER A 2 9.27 -41.93 -20.68
N ALA A 3 8.28 -42.51 -20.00
CA ALA A 3 7.01 -41.85 -19.70
C ALA A 3 7.17 -40.91 -18.49
N ARG A 4 7.46 -39.62 -18.72
CA ARG A 4 7.29 -38.57 -17.70
C ARG A 4 6.89 -37.23 -18.34
N PRO A 5 5.60 -36.85 -18.31
CA PRO A 5 5.33 -35.41 -18.18
C PRO A 5 4.18 -35.03 -17.24
N ALA A 6 3.39 -35.97 -16.71
CA ALA A 6 2.20 -35.63 -15.91
C ALA A 6 2.54 -34.97 -14.56
N ALA A 7 3.59 -35.45 -13.88
CA ALA A 7 4.02 -34.93 -12.58
C ALA A 7 4.61 -33.50 -12.68
N SER A 8 5.29 -33.17 -13.79
CA SER A 8 5.92 -31.84 -13.99
C SER A 8 4.88 -30.72 -14.14
N LEU A 9 3.77 -31.02 -14.82
CA LEU A 9 2.66 -30.09 -15.04
C LEU A 9 1.88 -29.83 -13.74
N PHE A 10 1.80 -30.84 -12.86
CA PHE A 10 1.17 -30.70 -11.56
C PHE A 10 1.99 -29.79 -10.62
N SER A 11 3.32 -29.99 -10.58
CA SER A 11 4.22 -29.11 -9.84
C SER A 11 4.21 -27.67 -10.35
N ALA A 12 4.17 -27.47 -11.68
CA ALA A 12 4.09 -26.14 -12.27
C ALA A 12 2.79 -25.41 -11.90
N ARG A 13 1.65 -26.12 -11.87
CA ARG A 13 0.36 -25.55 -11.45
C ARG A 13 0.36 -25.13 -9.99
N ILE A 14 0.92 -25.95 -9.11
CA ILE A 14 1.04 -25.62 -7.68
C ILE A 14 1.89 -24.35 -7.51
N LEU A 15 3.01 -24.25 -8.22
CA LEU A 15 3.86 -23.07 -8.15
C LEU A 15 3.13 -21.80 -8.59
N VAL A 16 2.37 -21.86 -9.70
CA VAL A 16 1.58 -20.73 -10.18
C VAL A 16 0.51 -20.33 -9.15
N LEU A 17 -0.19 -21.29 -8.55
CA LEU A 17 -1.20 -21.02 -7.52
C LEU A 17 -0.59 -20.37 -6.27
N VAL A 18 0.57 -20.84 -5.82
CA VAL A 18 1.30 -20.26 -4.70
C VAL A 18 1.73 -18.82 -5.00
N MET A 19 2.29 -18.57 -6.19
CA MET A 19 2.69 -17.23 -6.60
C MET A 19 1.51 -16.25 -6.66
N MET A 20 0.35 -16.73 -7.15
CA MET A 20 -0.88 -15.95 -7.21
C MET A 20 -1.40 -15.62 -5.79
N ALA A 21 -1.39 -16.61 -4.89
CA ALA A 21 -1.78 -16.42 -3.49
C ALA A 21 -0.84 -15.45 -2.74
N VAL A 22 0.48 -15.54 -2.96
CA VAL A 22 1.47 -14.61 -2.38
C VAL A 22 1.24 -13.18 -2.89
N SER A 23 0.90 -13.03 -4.17
CA SER A 23 0.63 -11.71 -4.75
C SER A 23 -0.56 -11.00 -4.09
N LEU A 24 -1.60 -11.74 -3.71
CA LEU A 24 -2.77 -11.19 -3.01
C LEU A 24 -2.45 -10.71 -1.58
N VAL A 25 -1.49 -11.34 -0.90
CA VAL A 25 -1.05 -10.92 0.45
C VAL A 25 -0.15 -9.69 0.39
N SER A 26 0.55 -9.48 -0.73
CA SER A 26 1.53 -8.39 -0.89
C SER A 26 0.95 -7.01 -1.19
N ALA A 27 -0.37 -6.81 -1.03
CA ALA A 27 -0.98 -5.50 -1.22
C ALA A 27 -0.35 -4.48 -0.26
N ALA A 28 0.50 -3.59 -0.80
CA ALA A 28 1.00 -2.44 -0.07
C ALA A 28 -0.21 -1.66 0.47
N PRO A 29 -0.14 -1.10 1.69
CA PRO A 29 -1.24 -0.32 2.23
C PRO A 29 -1.57 0.79 1.23
N ALA A 30 -2.78 0.76 0.69
CA ALA A 30 -3.29 1.85 -0.13
C ALA A 30 -3.26 3.10 0.75
N GLN A 31 -2.33 4.02 0.47
CA GLN A 31 -2.29 5.32 1.12
C GLN A 31 -3.54 6.08 0.68
N SER A 32 -4.62 5.93 1.45
CA SER A 32 -5.80 6.75 1.28
C SER A 32 -5.40 8.20 1.50
N GLN A 33 -5.36 8.98 0.42
CA GLN A 33 -5.09 10.42 0.43
C GLN A 33 -6.31 11.15 0.99
N THR A 34 -6.61 10.94 2.27
CA THR A 34 -7.67 11.68 2.94
C THR A 34 -7.10 13.02 3.39
N THR A 35 -7.57 14.10 2.75
CA THR A 35 -7.26 15.46 3.17
C THR A 35 -7.84 15.68 4.56
N ARG A 36 -6.97 15.69 5.59
CA ARG A 36 -7.40 15.89 6.98
C ARG A 36 -7.55 17.39 7.25
N ILE A 37 -8.76 17.81 7.61
CA ILE A 37 -9.05 19.17 8.05
C ILE A 37 -9.12 19.19 9.59
N THR A 38 -8.40 20.09 10.24
CA THR A 38 -8.37 20.21 11.71
C THR A 38 -8.56 21.66 12.12
N ARG A 39 -9.49 21.92 13.04
CA ARG A 39 -9.64 23.25 13.66
C ARG A 39 -8.51 23.47 14.67
N VAL A 40 -7.77 24.56 14.52
CA VAL A 40 -6.73 24.99 15.45
C VAL A 40 -7.11 26.34 16.03
N VAL A 41 -6.85 26.52 17.32
CA VAL A 41 -7.11 27.78 18.03
C VAL A 41 -5.81 28.22 18.68
N SER A 42 -5.36 29.43 18.36
CA SER A 42 -4.16 29.98 18.97
C SER A 42 -4.43 30.43 20.41
N PRO A 43 -3.40 30.57 21.27
CA PRO A 43 -3.59 31.09 22.63
C PRO A 43 -4.28 32.46 22.69
N GLY A 44 -4.18 33.27 21.62
CA GLY A 44 -4.87 34.55 21.49
C GLY A 44 -6.32 34.46 21.00
N GLY A 45 -6.87 33.25 20.82
CA GLY A 45 -8.26 33.01 20.42
C GLY A 45 -8.52 33.09 18.91
N ILE A 46 -7.48 33.12 18.07
CA ILE A 46 -7.66 33.09 16.60
C ILE A 46 -7.97 31.66 16.19
N GLU A 47 -9.06 31.47 15.46
CA GLU A 47 -9.47 30.19 14.91
C GLU A 47 -9.02 30.05 13.46
N ALA A 48 -8.45 28.90 13.11
CA ALA A 48 -8.08 28.56 11.75
C ALA A 48 -8.38 27.09 11.44
N TRP A 49 -8.52 26.77 10.16
CA TRP A 49 -8.66 25.40 9.68
C TRP A 49 -7.36 24.97 9.01
N LEU A 50 -6.65 24.02 9.64
CA LEU A 50 -5.46 23.41 9.10
C LEU A 50 -5.85 22.28 8.14
N VAL A 51 -5.47 22.41 6.88
CA VAL A 51 -5.63 21.37 5.85
C VAL A 51 -4.30 20.65 5.69
N ARG A 52 -4.27 19.34 5.96
CA ARG A 52 -3.08 18.50 5.77
C ARG A 52 -3.23 17.67 4.50
N ASP A 53 -2.33 17.91 3.56
CA ASP A 53 -2.12 17.13 2.34
C ASP A 53 -0.65 16.70 2.29
N THR A 54 -0.40 15.40 2.14
CA THR A 54 0.95 14.81 2.07
C THR A 54 1.20 14.12 0.73
N THR A 55 0.37 14.41 -0.27
CA THR A 55 0.47 13.81 -1.61
C THR A 55 1.70 14.32 -2.36
N LEU A 56 2.05 15.59 -2.15
CA LEU A 56 3.20 16.23 -2.76
C LEU A 56 4.22 16.62 -1.66
N PRO A 57 5.50 16.26 -1.79
CA PRO A 57 6.54 16.65 -0.83
C PRO A 57 6.95 18.10 -1.07
N LEU A 58 6.09 19.04 -0.68
CA LEU A 58 6.40 20.48 -0.71
C LEU A 58 7.37 20.88 0.40
N LEU A 59 7.42 20.10 1.48
CA LEU A 59 8.43 20.20 2.53
C LEU A 59 9.09 18.83 2.70
N ALA A 60 10.40 18.78 2.49
CA ALA A 60 11.22 17.63 2.85
C ALA A 60 11.71 17.78 4.30
N MET A 61 11.52 16.75 5.11
CA MET A 61 12.06 16.65 6.47
C MET A 61 13.18 15.62 6.44
N GLU A 62 14.41 16.02 6.79
CA GLU A 62 15.46 15.08 7.17
C GLU A 62 15.29 14.70 8.65
N PHE A 63 15.53 13.42 8.96
CA PHE A 63 15.43 12.85 10.30
C PHE A 63 16.81 12.54 10.87
#